data_AF-A0A285EDV7-F1
#
_entry.id   AF-A0A285EDV7-F1
#
_cell.length_a   1.000
_cell.length_b   1.000
_cell.length_c   1.000
_cell.angle_alpha   90.00
_cell.angle_beta   90.00
_cell.angle_gamma   90.00
#
_symmetry.space_group_name_H-M   'P 1'
#
loop_
_entity.id
_entity.type
_entity.pdbx_description
1 polymer ?
#
loop_
_entity_poly.entity_id
_entity_poly.type
_entity_poly.pdbx_seq_one_letter_code
_entity_poly.pdbx_strand_id
1 'polypeptide(L)'
;MTAAGTANWKTPVQIGLDQWRVNYETWMVTRYTFENGRVVHVKTRYAGVDDIDLSANASVSGGFGHIEGNDEDGDKLFGRVDWVVREGYQGGVYTFLGGTGKWKDASGVVEAAVWTDEEEHEQVMPPTGPMRNYGFVDGEGEMSVPSLGA
;
A
#
# COMPACT_ATOMS: atom_id res chain seq x y z
N MET A 1 -1.77 12.07 3.55
CA MET A 1 -1.48 10.70 4.04
C MET A 1 -0.01 10.46 3.82
N THR A 2 0.74 10.14 4.87
CA THR A 2 2.17 9.82 4.75
C THR A 2 2.43 8.52 5.49
N ALA A 3 3.15 7.56 4.89
CA ALA A 3 3.45 6.28 5.52
C ALA A 3 4.87 5.82 5.24
N ALA A 4 5.45 5.04 6.15
CA ALA A 4 6.71 4.34 5.93
C ALA A 4 6.67 2.94 6.55
N GLY A 5 7.39 1.99 5.96
CA GLY A 5 7.41 0.62 6.45
C GLY A 5 8.21 -0.35 5.60
N THR A 6 7.95 -1.64 5.80
CA THR A 6 8.65 -2.73 5.11
C THR A 6 7.68 -3.61 4.36
N ALA A 7 7.98 -3.89 3.09
CA ALA A 7 7.27 -4.84 2.25
C ALA A 7 8.05 -6.15 2.17
N ASN A 8 7.34 -7.27 2.14
CA ASN A 8 7.92 -8.60 2.02
C ASN A 8 7.21 -9.39 0.93
N TRP A 9 7.96 -9.83 -0.06
CA TRP A 9 7.48 -10.72 -1.10
C TRP A 9 7.59 -12.17 -0.69
N LYS A 10 6.65 -12.99 -1.20
CA LYS A 10 6.63 -14.45 -1.03
C LYS A 10 7.02 -15.12 -2.35
N THR A 11 6.73 -16.42 -2.46
CA THR A 11 7.03 -17.21 -3.65
C THR A 11 6.30 -16.67 -4.89
N PRO A 12 7.01 -16.26 -5.94
CA PRO A 12 6.42 -15.83 -7.20
C PRO A 12 5.83 -17.00 -7.98
N VAL A 13 4.82 -16.72 -8.78
CA VAL A 13 4.11 -17.69 -9.64
C VAL A 13 4.10 -17.17 -11.07
N GLN A 14 4.62 -17.97 -12.01
CA GLN A 14 4.55 -17.67 -13.43
C GLN A 14 3.13 -17.91 -13.95
N ILE A 15 2.58 -16.93 -14.67
CA ILE A 15 1.22 -17.00 -15.25
C ILE A 15 1.20 -16.82 -16.77
N GLY A 16 2.33 -16.44 -17.37
CA GLY A 16 2.55 -16.33 -18.81
C GLY A 16 4.03 -16.44 -19.14
N LEU A 17 4.41 -16.27 -20.42
CA LEU A 17 5.81 -16.37 -20.84
C LEU A 17 6.70 -15.37 -20.06
N ASP A 18 6.26 -14.11 -20.02
CA ASP A 18 6.98 -13.00 -19.39
C ASP A 18 6.21 -12.40 -18.19
N GLN A 19 5.14 -13.06 -17.76
CA GLN A 19 4.22 -12.56 -16.73
C GLN A 19 4.27 -13.40 -15.46
N TRP A 20 4.43 -12.72 -14.33
CA TRP A 20 4.52 -13.33 -13.00
C TRP A 20 3.63 -12.59 -12.01
N ARG A 21 3.25 -13.28 -10.93
CA ARG A 21 2.57 -12.70 -9.77
C ARG A 21 3.30 -13.04 -8.51
N VAL A 22 3.39 -12.09 -7.58
CA VAL A 22 3.98 -12.31 -6.28
C VAL A 22 3.05 -11.81 -5.18
N ASN A 23 2.78 -12.68 -4.20
CA ASN A 23 2.07 -12.25 -3.01
C ASN A 23 3.00 -11.40 -2.15
N TYR A 24 2.49 -10.30 -1.60
CA TYR A 24 3.24 -9.46 -0.70
C TYR A 24 2.50 -9.21 0.61
N GLU A 25 3.28 -8.91 1.64
CA GLU A 25 2.81 -8.35 2.90
C GLU A 25 3.63 -7.12 3.26
N THR A 26 2.97 -6.01 3.57
CA THR A 26 3.64 -4.77 3.97
C THR A 26 3.16 -4.35 5.35
N TRP A 27 4.09 -3.95 6.21
CA TRP A 27 3.80 -3.37 7.52
C TRP A 27 4.30 -1.93 7.53
N MET A 28 3.39 -0.99 7.75
CA MET A 28 3.68 0.44 7.75
C MET A 28 3.08 1.13 8.98
N VAL A 29 3.60 2.30 9.29
CA VAL A 29 2.89 3.29 10.10
C VAL A 29 2.41 4.38 9.16
N THR A 30 1.10 4.63 9.17
CA THR A 30 0.46 5.65 8.34
C THR A 30 -0.01 6.81 9.21
N ARG A 31 0.42 8.01 8.86
CA ARG A 31 -0.03 9.28 9.43
C ARG A 31 -1.09 9.90 8.52
N TYR A 32 -2.31 10.03 9.03
CA TYR A 32 -3.36 10.83 8.42
C TYR A 32 -3.36 12.23 9.03
N THR A 33 -3.39 13.26 8.20
CA THR A 33 -3.58 14.65 8.62
C THR A 33 -4.83 15.15 7.92
N PHE A 34 -5.79 15.63 8.71
CA PHE A 34 -7.08 16.12 8.22
C PHE A 34 -7.09 17.64 8.12
N GLU A 35 -8.01 18.21 7.34
CA GLU A 35 -8.11 19.67 7.13
C GLU A 35 -8.30 20.47 8.41
N ASN A 36 -8.98 19.89 9.40
CA ASN A 36 -9.16 20.50 10.72
C ASN A 36 -7.89 20.47 11.60
N GLY A 37 -6.75 20.03 11.07
CA GLY A 37 -5.47 19.92 11.77
C GLY A 37 -5.30 18.66 12.61
N ARG A 38 -6.32 17.79 12.68
CA ARG A 38 -6.23 16.52 13.42
C ARG A 38 -5.21 15.60 12.75
N VAL A 39 -4.43 14.92 13.58
CA VAL A 39 -3.46 13.90 13.16
C VAL A 39 -3.82 12.57 13.80
N VAL A 40 -3.83 11.49 13.01
CA VAL A 40 -4.03 10.12 13.52
C VAL A 40 -2.96 9.21 12.95
N HIS A 41 -2.34 8.41 13.81
CA HIS A 41 -1.38 7.38 13.43
C HIS A 41 -2.06 6.01 13.45
N VAL A 42 -1.84 5.24 12.39
CA VAL A 42 -2.45 3.93 12.18
C VAL A 42 -1.35 2.96 11.80
N LYS A 43 -1.24 1.84 12.53
CA LYS A 43 -0.38 0.72 12.15
C LYS A 43 -1.10 -0.05 11.05
N THR A 44 -0.55 -0.04 9.85
CA THR A 44 -1.20 -0.55 8.66
C THR A 44 -0.51 -1.81 8.16
N ARG A 45 -1.31 -2.85 7.92
CA ARG A 45 -0.89 -4.03 7.17
C ARG A 45 -1.52 -3.99 5.78
N TYR A 46 -0.70 -4.22 4.78
CA TYR A 46 -1.14 -4.49 3.41
C TYR A 46 -0.91 -5.97 3.13
N ALA A 47 -1.86 -6.61 2.47
CA ALA A 47 -1.69 -7.97 1.94
C ALA A 47 -2.28 -8.03 0.54
N GLY A 48 -1.48 -8.43 -0.43
CA GLY A 48 -1.85 -8.27 -1.83
C GLY A 48 -1.01 -9.07 -2.81
N VAL A 49 -1.15 -8.72 -4.08
CA VAL A 49 -0.46 -9.31 -5.22
C VAL A 49 0.15 -8.19 -6.05
N ASP A 50 1.44 -8.34 -6.37
CA ASP A 50 2.12 -7.51 -7.35
C ASP A 50 2.19 -8.26 -8.69
N ASP A 51 1.93 -7.53 -9.77
CA ASP A 51 1.98 -7.99 -11.15
C ASP A 51 3.34 -7.61 -11.76
N ILE A 52 4.04 -8.64 -12.23
CA ILE A 52 5.37 -8.53 -12.84
C ILE A 52 5.25 -8.82 -14.33
N ASP A 53 5.80 -7.92 -15.14
CA ASP A 53 5.86 -8.03 -16.60
C ASP A 53 7.29 -7.76 -17.06
N LEU A 54 8.00 -8.83 -17.45
CA LEU A 54 9.39 -8.76 -17.90
C LEU A 54 9.54 -8.12 -19.29
N SER A 55 8.42 -7.91 -20.01
CA SER A 55 8.41 -7.20 -21.29
C SER A 55 8.24 -5.69 -21.13
N ALA A 56 7.94 -5.21 -19.92
CA ALA A 56 7.71 -3.81 -19.63
C ALA A 56 9.00 -3.05 -19.26
N ASN A 57 8.98 -1.73 -19.41
CA ASN A 57 10.09 -0.84 -19.03
C ASN A 57 10.44 -0.91 -17.54
N ALA A 58 9.47 -1.25 -16.68
CA ALA A 58 9.67 -1.58 -15.28
C ALA A 58 9.12 -2.98 -15.05
N SER A 59 9.95 -3.87 -14.50
CA SER A 59 9.60 -5.28 -14.36
C SER A 59 8.45 -5.52 -13.38
N VAL A 60 8.20 -4.60 -12.44
CA VAL A 60 6.95 -4.55 -11.67
C VAL A 60 6.05 -3.50 -12.31
N SER A 61 4.82 -3.88 -12.64
CA SER A 61 3.86 -3.05 -13.38
C SER A 61 2.76 -2.44 -12.49
N GLY A 62 2.56 -3.02 -11.31
CA GLY A 62 1.53 -2.60 -10.36
C GLY A 62 1.03 -3.78 -9.54
N GLY A 63 -0.18 -3.66 -9.01
CA GLY A 63 -0.82 -4.70 -8.23
C GLY A 63 -2.00 -4.19 -7.41
N PHE A 64 -2.45 -5.02 -6.48
CA PHE A 64 -3.51 -4.63 -5.55
C PHE A 64 -3.31 -5.29 -4.19
N GLY A 65 -3.86 -4.68 -3.14
CA GLY A 65 -3.84 -5.26 -1.81
C GLY A 65 -4.95 -4.77 -0.89
N HIS A 66 -5.25 -5.56 0.11
CA HIS A 66 -6.15 -5.18 1.20
C HIS A 66 -5.40 -4.44 2.29
N ILE A 67 -6.06 -3.45 2.87
CA ILE A 67 -5.54 -2.59 3.94
C ILE A 67 -6.28 -2.95 5.23
N GLU A 68 -5.52 -3.28 6.27
CA GLU A 68 -6.00 -3.28 7.65
C GLU A 68 -5.14 -2.30 8.47
N GLY A 69 -5.74 -1.19 8.89
CA GLY A 69 -5.15 -0.24 9.81
C GLY A 69 -5.65 -0.47 11.24
N ASN A 70 -4.78 -0.40 12.23
CA ASN A 70 -5.12 -0.41 13.65
C ASN A 70 -4.62 0.89 14.28
N ASP A 71 -5.51 1.68 14.85
CA ASP A 71 -5.11 2.90 15.57
C ASP A 71 -4.79 2.64 17.05
N GLU A 72 -4.47 3.71 17.77
CA GLU A 72 -4.07 3.66 19.19
C GLU A 72 -5.20 3.23 20.15
N ASP A 73 -6.47 3.42 19.75
CA ASP A 73 -7.63 3.02 20.55
C ASP A 73 -8.02 1.56 20.28
N GLY A 74 -7.36 0.89 19.33
CA GLY A 74 -7.67 -0.46 18.89
C GLY A 74 -8.80 -0.53 17.85
N ASP A 75 -9.28 0.62 17.36
CA ASP A 75 -10.24 0.67 16.27
C ASP A 75 -9.53 0.39 14.93
N LYS A 76 -10.23 -0.32 14.05
CA LYS A 76 -9.71 -0.75 12.76
C LYS A 76 -10.23 0.08 11.62
N LEU A 77 -9.35 0.38 10.66
CA LEU A 77 -9.67 0.99 9.37
C LEU A 77 -9.42 -0.03 8.26
N PHE A 78 -10.39 -0.23 7.38
CA PHE A 78 -10.30 -1.17 6.26
C PHE A 78 -10.24 -0.44 4.93
N GLY A 79 -9.53 -1.03 3.98
CA GLY A 79 -9.45 -0.48 2.64
C GLY A 79 -8.82 -1.43 1.62
N ARG A 80 -8.54 -0.87 0.45
CA ARG A 80 -7.84 -1.50 -0.65
C ARG A 80 -6.89 -0.49 -1.27
N VAL A 81 -5.76 -0.97 -1.78
CA VAL A 81 -4.89 -0.21 -2.68
C VAL A 81 -4.90 -0.90 -4.04
N ASP A 82 -5.02 -0.11 -5.09
CA ASP A 82 -4.70 -0.50 -6.47
C ASP A 82 -3.53 0.38 -6.91
N TRP A 83 -2.37 -0.23 -7.12
CA TRP A 83 -1.13 0.49 -7.35
C TRP A 83 -0.53 0.16 -8.71
N VAL A 84 0.29 1.06 -9.22
CA VAL A 84 0.78 1.03 -10.59
C VAL A 84 2.18 1.63 -10.70
N VAL A 85 2.98 1.06 -11.60
CA VAL A 85 4.31 1.57 -11.99
C VAL A 85 4.29 1.84 -13.48
N ARG A 86 4.45 3.11 -13.87
CA ARG A 86 4.48 3.55 -15.27
C ARG A 86 5.41 4.74 -15.40
N GLU A 87 6.38 4.68 -16.32
CA GLU A 87 7.23 5.78 -16.78
C GLU A 87 7.38 6.98 -15.81
N GLY A 88 8.19 6.80 -14.76
CA GLY A 88 8.49 7.86 -13.79
C GLY A 88 7.44 8.09 -12.71
N TYR A 89 6.34 7.32 -12.72
CA TYR A 89 5.32 7.30 -11.69
C TYR A 89 5.23 5.91 -11.05
N GLN A 90 5.30 5.91 -9.73
CA GLN A 90 4.99 4.77 -8.87
C GLN A 90 4.02 5.29 -7.82
N GLY A 91 2.82 4.75 -7.79
CA GLY A 91 1.75 5.28 -6.96
C GLY A 91 0.53 4.36 -6.93
N GLY A 92 -0.46 4.70 -6.11
CA GLY A 92 -1.67 3.92 -6.00
C GLY A 92 -2.87 4.71 -5.51
N VAL A 93 -4.03 4.13 -5.80
CA VAL A 93 -5.33 4.63 -5.35
C VAL A 93 -5.75 3.80 -4.14
N TYR A 94 -5.85 4.48 -3.00
CA TYR A 94 -6.22 3.92 -1.71
C TYR A 94 -7.71 4.19 -1.48
N THR A 95 -8.51 3.14 -1.50
CA THR A 95 -9.95 3.21 -1.27
C THR A 95 -10.26 2.73 0.15
N PHE A 96 -10.87 3.58 0.97
CA PHE A 96 -11.31 3.25 2.32
C PHE A 96 -12.75 2.75 2.32
N LEU A 97 -12.99 1.65 3.04
CA LEU A 97 -14.21 0.84 2.94
C LEU A 97 -14.95 0.71 4.27
N GLY A 98 -14.61 1.52 5.27
CA GLY A 98 -15.16 1.47 6.61
C GLY A 98 -14.17 0.90 7.63
N GLY A 99 -14.69 0.39 8.73
CA GLY A 99 -13.86 0.04 9.88
C GLY A 99 -14.65 -0.44 11.08
N THR A 100 -14.06 -0.32 12.25
CA THR A 100 -14.71 -0.51 13.54
C THR A 100 -14.70 0.80 14.34
N GLY A 101 -15.55 0.88 15.37
CA GLY A 101 -15.63 2.04 16.26
C GLY A 101 -15.77 3.36 15.49
N LYS A 102 -14.82 4.27 15.66
CA LYS A 102 -14.84 5.59 15.01
C LYS A 102 -14.64 5.56 13.49
N TRP A 103 -14.14 4.45 12.94
CA TRP A 103 -13.95 4.26 11.49
C TRP A 103 -15.11 3.54 10.80
N LYS A 104 -16.18 3.17 11.53
CA LYS A 104 -17.24 2.28 11.00
C LYS A 104 -17.83 2.74 9.66
N ASP A 105 -18.06 4.04 9.47
CA ASP A 105 -18.59 4.63 8.22
C ASP A 105 -17.52 5.42 7.46
N ALA A 106 -16.24 5.18 7.75
CA ALA A 106 -15.15 5.82 7.03
C ALA A 106 -15.18 5.42 5.55
N SER A 107 -15.07 6.38 4.64
CA SER A 107 -15.05 6.09 3.21
C SER A 107 -14.29 7.18 2.48
N GLY A 108 -13.69 6.85 1.35
CA GLY A 108 -12.94 7.83 0.59
C GLY A 108 -11.91 7.23 -0.34
N VAL A 109 -11.27 8.10 -1.10
CA VAL A 109 -10.24 7.77 -2.06
C VAL A 109 -9.07 8.73 -1.88
N VAL A 110 -7.88 8.18 -1.70
CA VAL A 110 -6.62 8.91 -1.60
C VAL A 110 -5.71 8.41 -2.71
N GLU A 111 -5.18 9.31 -3.52
CA GLU A 111 -4.10 8.98 -4.45
C GLU A 111 -2.77 9.31 -3.78
N ALA A 112 -1.82 8.38 -3.83
CA ALA A 112 -0.52 8.60 -3.23
C ALA A 112 0.62 8.02 -4.06
N ALA A 113 1.70 8.77 -4.14
CA ALA A 113 2.96 8.29 -4.67
C ALA A 113 3.57 7.28 -3.69
N VAL A 114 4.25 6.28 -4.25
CA VAL A 114 4.96 5.25 -3.51
C VAL A 114 6.42 5.26 -3.95
N TRP A 115 7.32 5.32 -2.98
CA TRP A 115 8.76 5.14 -3.21
C TRP A 115 9.21 3.89 -2.51
N THR A 116 9.99 3.07 -3.19
CA THR A 116 10.63 1.90 -2.60
C THR A 116 12.13 2.05 -2.65
N ASP A 117 12.79 1.78 -1.53
CA ASP A 117 14.25 1.67 -1.47
C ASP A 117 14.62 0.21 -1.17
N GLU A 118 15.55 -0.32 -1.95
CA GLU A 118 16.01 -1.70 -1.84
C GLU A 118 17.13 -1.78 -0.79
N GLU A 119 16.99 -2.70 0.16
CA GLU A 119 18.00 -2.96 1.18
C GLU A 119 19.15 -3.76 0.53
N GLU A 120 20.03 -3.09 -0.21
CA GLU A 120 21.34 -3.57 -0.68
C GLU A 120 21.39 -4.75 -1.69
N HIS A 121 20.26 -5.21 -2.23
CA HIS A 121 20.23 -6.29 -3.22
C HIS A 121 19.36 -5.93 -4.42
N GLU A 122 20.01 -5.61 -5.56
CA GLU A 122 19.31 -5.48 -6.85
C GLU A 122 18.43 -6.71 -7.07
N GLN A 123 17.14 -6.47 -7.29
CA GLN A 123 16.19 -7.53 -7.53
C GLN A 123 16.51 -8.30 -8.82
N VAL A 124 16.82 -9.60 -8.70
CA VAL A 124 17.00 -10.49 -9.86
C VAL A 124 15.64 -10.83 -10.46
N MET A 125 15.52 -10.65 -11.78
CA MET A 125 14.31 -10.96 -12.55
C MET A 125 14.50 -12.15 -13.50
N PRO A 126 13.55 -13.11 -13.58
CA PRO A 126 12.34 -13.22 -12.75
C PRO A 126 12.68 -13.45 -11.27
N PRO A 127 11.81 -13.02 -10.34
CA PRO A 127 12.07 -13.18 -8.92
C PRO A 127 12.16 -14.66 -8.55
N THR A 128 13.19 -15.03 -7.80
CA THR A 128 13.48 -16.44 -7.46
C THR A 128 13.20 -16.80 -6.00
N GLY A 129 12.78 -15.84 -5.17
CA GLY A 129 12.61 -16.04 -3.73
C GLY A 129 12.00 -14.83 -3.01
N PRO A 130 11.85 -14.93 -1.68
CA PRO A 130 11.36 -13.83 -0.87
C PRO A 130 12.34 -12.66 -0.88
N MET A 131 11.80 -11.45 -0.77
CA MET A 131 12.57 -10.20 -0.76
C MET A 131 11.93 -9.24 0.24
N ARG A 132 12.75 -8.34 0.79
CA ARG A 132 12.32 -7.29 1.72
C ARG A 132 12.73 -5.93 1.18
N ASN A 133 11.77 -5.00 1.15
CA ASN A 133 11.96 -3.63 0.68
C ASN A 133 11.49 -2.62 1.72
N TYR A 134 12.03 -1.41 1.70
CA TYR A 134 11.47 -0.27 2.41
C TYR A 134 10.49 0.46 1.49
N GLY A 135 9.33 0.84 2.02
CA GLY A 135 8.31 1.58 1.30
C GLY A 135 7.98 2.88 2.00
N PHE A 136 7.83 3.94 1.21
CA PHE A 136 7.35 5.26 1.62
C PHE A 136 6.15 5.63 0.77
N VAL A 137 5.15 6.25 1.39
CA VAL A 137 3.93 6.69 0.72
C VAL A 137 3.68 8.13 1.09
N ASP A 138 3.34 8.97 0.13
CA ASP A 138 2.87 10.34 0.38
C ASP A 138 1.83 10.74 -0.65
N GLY A 139 0.73 11.31 -0.17
CA GLY A 139 -0.41 11.64 -1.02
C GLY A 139 -1.56 12.30 -0.30
N GLU A 140 -2.57 12.69 -1.06
CA GLU A 140 -3.73 13.41 -0.57
C GLU A 140 -5.01 12.97 -1.29
N GLY A 141 -6.14 13.28 -0.69
CA GLY A 141 -7.44 12.94 -1.23
C GLY A 141 -8.54 13.09 -0.20
N GLU A 142 -9.74 12.67 -0.59
CA GLU A 142 -10.94 12.85 0.21
C GLU A 142 -11.21 11.61 1.06
N MET A 143 -11.40 11.83 2.35
CA MET A 143 -11.80 10.80 3.30
C MET A 143 -12.88 11.35 4.23
N SER A 144 -14.07 10.77 4.16
CA SER A 144 -15.13 10.99 5.12
C SER A 144 -14.92 10.11 6.34
N VAL A 145 -15.04 10.71 7.53
CA VAL A 145 -14.88 10.05 8.81
C VAL A 145 -16.02 10.50 9.74
N PRO A 146 -16.96 9.61 10.10
CA PRO A 146 -18.25 10.00 10.69
C PRO A 146 -18.15 10.59 12.10
N SER A 147 -17.11 10.22 12.86
CA SER A 147 -17.01 10.57 14.28
C SER A 147 -15.57 10.62 14.78
N LEU A 148 -14.68 11.24 14.02
CA LEU A 148 -13.43 11.73 14.60
C LEU A 148 -13.76 13.08 15.24
N GLY A 149 -14.36 13.06 16.45
CA GLY A 149 -14.82 14.25 17.17
C GLY A 149 -13.81 15.41 17.18
N ALA A 150 -14.34 16.64 17.23
CA ALA A 150 -13.56 17.88 17.31
C ALA A 150 -12.49 17.85 18.41
#